data_AF-A0AAJ0AH85-F1
#
_entry.id   AF-A0AAJ0AH85-F1
#
_cell.length_a   1.000
_cell.length_b   1.000
_cell.length_c   1.000
_cell.angle_alpha   90.00
_cell.angle_beta   90.00
_cell.angle_gamma   90.00
#
_symmetry.space_group_name_H-M   'P 1'
#
loop_
_entity.id
_entity.type
_entity.pdbx_description
1 polymer ?
#
loop_
_entity_poly.entity_id
_entity_poly.type
_entity_poly.pdbx_seq_one_letter_code
_entity_poly.pdbx_strand_id
1 'polypeptide(L)'
;MLEKEQVSLASQITRSYSDNRQSRYRAHLYVSSYGGQLKERFEGTLGSQHVHWKGVKLVEGDFVAAAKDADELMRGPRGGKIIDVLNPTEEDGTPAKKPAVFRDIIHDSPNPDPEPEPADELKNIVYLSSDSVNTLDRLEPNTSYVIGGLVDRNREKGLCHRRAREMGIRTAKLPIGEYMNLSSRRVLATNHVVEIMLNWLETGSWAEAFLKIIPKRKEAKLKEEGAGSASGTPGAQGEGEGDDIEDSRLDEENDEDVDEKQTITE
;
A
#
# COMPACT_ATOMS: atom_id res chain seq x y z
N MET A 1 19.76 0.36 -4.16
CA MET A 1 19.25 -0.97 -4.51
C MET A 1 20.27 -1.67 -5.38
N LEU A 2 20.52 -2.95 -5.12
CA LEU A 2 21.29 -3.84 -5.99
C LEU A 2 20.54 -4.08 -7.31
N GLU A 3 21.23 -4.55 -8.34
CA GLU A 3 20.60 -4.83 -9.64
C GLU A 3 19.41 -5.79 -9.53
N LYS A 4 19.54 -6.88 -8.77
CA LYS A 4 18.44 -7.81 -8.50
C LYS A 4 17.24 -7.16 -7.79
N GLU A 5 17.50 -6.19 -6.91
CA GLU A 5 16.45 -5.42 -6.22
C GLU A 5 15.73 -4.48 -7.21
N GLN A 6 16.46 -3.88 -8.16
CA GLN A 6 15.88 -3.07 -9.24
C GLN A 6 15.02 -3.92 -10.20
N VAL A 7 15.48 -5.13 -10.54
CA VAL A 7 14.74 -6.12 -11.34
C VAL A 7 13.41 -6.44 -10.66
N SER A 8 13.46 -6.75 -9.35
CA SER A 8 12.27 -7.04 -8.56
C SER A 8 11.33 -5.83 -8.50
N LEU A 9 11.84 -4.62 -8.24
CA LEU A 9 11.00 -3.41 -8.21
C LEU A 9 10.30 -3.16 -9.56
N ALA A 10 10.99 -3.31 -10.69
CA ALA A 10 10.38 -3.15 -12.01
C ALA A 10 9.27 -4.18 -12.27
N SER A 11 9.47 -5.43 -11.81
CA SER A 11 8.43 -6.47 -11.85
C SER A 11 7.23 -6.09 -10.97
N GLN A 12 7.46 -5.62 -9.74
CA GLN A 12 6.41 -5.19 -8.82
C GLN A 12 5.60 -4.01 -9.37
N ILE A 13 6.24 -3.04 -10.04
CA ILE A 13 5.55 -1.93 -10.72
C ILE A 13 4.69 -2.44 -11.88
N THR A 14 5.23 -3.37 -12.68
CA THR A 14 4.48 -3.98 -13.79
C THR A 14 3.26 -4.75 -13.30
N ARG A 15 3.41 -5.50 -12.19
CA ARG A 15 2.30 -6.19 -11.53
C ARG A 15 1.26 -5.22 -10.98
N SER A 16 1.71 -4.15 -10.31
CA SER A 16 0.83 -3.07 -9.81
C SER A 16 -0.02 -2.44 -10.92
N TYR A 17 0.56 -2.25 -12.12
CA TYR A 17 -0.20 -1.80 -13.28
C TYR A 17 -1.24 -2.83 -13.73
N SER A 18 -0.84 -4.11 -13.83
CA SER A 18 -1.75 -5.19 -14.22
C SER A 18 -2.95 -5.28 -13.27
N ASP A 19 -2.69 -5.29 -11.96
CA ASP A 19 -3.73 -5.40 -10.93
C ASP A 19 -4.68 -4.18 -10.98
N ASN A 20 -4.13 -2.97 -11.09
CA ASN A 20 -4.95 -1.75 -11.22
C ASN A 20 -5.76 -1.71 -12.52
N ARG A 21 -5.28 -2.34 -13.60
CA ARG A 21 -6.04 -2.42 -14.86
C ARG A 21 -7.22 -3.39 -14.74
N GLN A 22 -7.05 -4.46 -13.98
CA GLN A 22 -8.04 -5.52 -13.80
C GLN A 22 -9.05 -5.22 -12.68
N SER A 23 -8.73 -4.31 -11.76
CA SER A 23 -9.61 -3.95 -10.65
C SER A 23 -10.91 -3.29 -11.13
N ARG A 24 -11.97 -3.50 -10.34
CA ARG A 24 -13.29 -2.87 -10.54
C ARG A 24 -13.20 -1.36 -10.39
N TYR A 25 -12.45 -0.90 -9.38
CA TYR A 25 -12.13 0.50 -9.18
C TYR A 25 -10.65 0.72 -9.41
N ARG A 26 -10.35 1.53 -10.43
CA ARG A 26 -8.97 1.85 -10.81
C ARG A 26 -8.52 3.10 -10.07
N ALA A 27 -7.37 3.01 -9.41
CA ALA A 27 -6.69 4.17 -8.86
C ALA A 27 -5.93 4.91 -9.98
N HIS A 28 -5.72 6.22 -9.79
CA HIS A 28 -4.76 6.99 -10.59
C HIS A 28 -3.35 6.64 -10.09
N LEU A 29 -2.65 5.75 -10.79
CA LEU A 29 -1.35 5.23 -10.33
C LEU A 29 -0.19 6.11 -10.83
N TYR A 30 0.74 6.43 -9.94
CA TYR A 30 1.92 7.23 -10.25
C TYR A 30 3.20 6.51 -9.85
N VAL A 31 4.23 6.61 -10.68
CA VAL A 31 5.61 6.27 -10.35
C VAL A 31 6.41 7.57 -10.41
N SER A 32 6.65 8.17 -9.25
CA SER A 32 7.43 9.41 -9.10
C SER A 32 8.93 9.11 -9.03
N SER A 33 9.75 10.15 -9.18
CA SER A 33 11.21 10.05 -9.21
C SER A 33 11.70 9.02 -10.24
N TYR A 34 10.94 8.85 -11.34
CA TYR A 34 11.23 7.88 -12.38
C TYR A 34 12.49 8.31 -13.15
N GLY A 35 13.56 7.57 -12.97
CA GLY A 35 14.86 7.89 -13.54
C GLY A 35 15.90 6.81 -13.24
N GLY A 36 17.15 7.09 -13.57
CA GLY A 36 18.30 6.21 -13.34
C GLY A 36 18.10 4.79 -13.88
N GLN A 37 18.63 3.81 -13.15
CA GLN A 37 18.63 2.40 -13.54
C GLN A 37 17.22 1.82 -13.76
N LEU A 38 16.21 2.33 -13.03
CA LEU A 38 14.83 1.88 -13.20
C LEU A 38 14.30 2.30 -14.57
N LYS A 39 14.54 3.56 -14.97
CA LYS A 39 14.16 4.09 -16.29
C LYS A 39 14.88 3.37 -17.42
N GLU A 40 16.20 3.19 -17.30
CA GLU A 40 17.00 2.43 -18.26
C GLU A 40 16.46 1.01 -18.46
N ARG A 41 16.04 0.33 -17.39
CA ARG A 41 15.44 -1.00 -17.47
C ARG A 41 14.10 -1.00 -18.19
N PHE A 42 13.23 -0.04 -17.87
CA PHE A 42 11.89 0.07 -18.46
C PHE A 42 11.95 0.42 -19.95
N GLU A 43 12.88 1.28 -20.34
CA GLU A 43 13.05 1.75 -21.72
C GLU A 43 13.86 0.75 -22.57
N GLY A 44 14.87 0.11 -21.97
CA GLY A 44 15.70 -0.92 -22.60
C GLY A 44 15.11 -2.33 -22.47
N THR A 45 15.44 -3.03 -21.38
CA THR A 45 15.14 -4.46 -21.20
C THR A 45 13.64 -4.80 -21.31
N LEU A 46 12.76 -3.95 -20.78
CA LEU A 46 11.31 -4.16 -20.84
C LEU A 46 10.67 -3.58 -22.11
N GLY A 47 11.49 -3.16 -23.09
CA GLY A 47 11.03 -2.78 -24.42
C GLY A 47 10.05 -1.63 -24.44
N SER A 48 10.17 -0.69 -23.50
CA SER A 48 9.34 0.52 -23.42
C SER A 48 7.83 0.26 -23.37
N GLN A 49 7.37 -0.92 -22.94
CA GLN A 49 5.92 -1.24 -22.97
C GLN A 49 5.07 -0.31 -22.10
N HIS A 50 5.69 0.25 -21.05
CA HIS A 50 5.05 1.19 -20.14
C HIS A 50 4.53 2.47 -20.80
N VAL A 51 5.06 2.87 -21.97
CA VAL A 51 4.57 4.05 -22.71
C VAL A 51 3.14 3.89 -23.23
N HIS A 52 2.65 2.65 -23.31
CA HIS A 52 1.29 2.32 -23.75
C HIS A 52 0.32 2.07 -22.59
N TRP A 53 0.79 2.19 -21.34
CA TRP A 53 -0.06 1.99 -20.17
C TRP A 53 -1.10 3.10 -20.06
N LYS A 54 -2.29 2.74 -19.59
CA LYS A 54 -3.43 3.64 -19.40
C LYS A 54 -3.72 3.77 -17.91
N GLY A 55 -3.96 4.99 -17.44
CA GLY A 55 -4.24 5.25 -16.03
C GLY A 55 -3.02 5.15 -15.12
N VAL A 56 -1.81 5.15 -15.70
CA VAL A 56 -0.53 5.23 -14.96
C VAL A 56 0.28 6.39 -15.52
N LYS A 57 0.98 7.12 -14.65
CA LYS A 57 1.98 8.11 -15.07
C LYS A 57 3.33 7.80 -14.41
N LEU A 58 4.38 7.76 -15.23
CA LEU A 58 5.76 7.69 -14.75
C LEU A 58 6.35 9.10 -14.91
N VAL A 59 6.77 9.72 -13.81
CA VAL A 59 7.17 11.13 -13.77
C VAL A 59 8.52 11.31 -13.07
N GLU A 60 9.35 12.22 -13.57
CA GLU A 60 10.69 12.48 -13.02
C GLU A 60 10.66 13.27 -11.71
N GLY A 61 9.63 14.08 -11.50
CA GLY A 61 9.41 14.82 -10.26
C GLY A 61 9.16 13.89 -9.07
N ASP A 62 9.42 14.37 -7.86
CA ASP A 62 9.24 13.59 -6.64
C ASP A 62 7.76 13.28 -6.33
N PHE A 63 7.53 12.56 -5.23
CA PHE A 63 6.17 12.14 -4.86
C PHE A 63 5.27 13.31 -4.47
N VAL A 64 5.80 14.48 -4.09
CA VAL A 64 5.00 15.69 -3.83
C VAL A 64 4.55 16.30 -5.14
N ALA A 65 5.46 16.41 -6.12
CA ALA A 65 5.10 16.86 -7.47
C ALA A 65 4.07 15.91 -8.13
N ALA A 66 4.25 14.60 -7.96
CA ALA A 66 3.30 13.60 -8.45
C ALA A 66 1.94 13.70 -7.75
N ALA A 67 1.91 13.89 -6.43
CA ALA A 67 0.68 14.06 -5.67
C ALA A 67 -0.09 15.32 -6.09
N LYS A 68 0.61 16.41 -6.43
CA LYS A 68 0.00 17.62 -6.97
C LYS A 68 -0.69 17.38 -8.32
N ASP A 69 0.00 16.73 -9.27
CA ASP A 69 -0.59 16.36 -10.56
C ASP A 69 -1.77 15.37 -10.38
N ALA A 70 -1.69 14.47 -9.39
CA ALA A 70 -2.79 13.58 -9.04
C ALA A 70 -4.00 14.34 -8.48
N ASP A 71 -3.82 15.33 -7.59
CA ASP A 71 -4.90 16.16 -7.06
C ASP A 71 -5.59 16.98 -8.16
N GLU A 72 -4.81 17.60 -9.04
CA GLU A 72 -5.33 18.31 -10.22
C GLU A 72 -6.13 17.37 -11.14
N LEU A 73 -5.65 16.15 -11.37
CA LEU A 73 -6.36 15.14 -12.16
C LEU A 73 -7.67 14.71 -11.50
N MET A 74 -7.65 14.40 -10.20
CA MET A 74 -8.82 13.93 -9.42
C MET A 74 -9.91 15.00 -9.33
N ARG A 75 -9.53 16.29 -9.24
CA ARG A 75 -10.49 17.41 -9.23
C ARG A 75 -10.93 17.85 -10.61
N GLY A 76 -10.20 17.43 -11.65
CA GLY A 76 -10.48 17.78 -13.03
C GLY A 76 -11.62 16.95 -13.66
N PRO A 77 -12.02 17.27 -14.90
CA PRO A 77 -13.10 16.56 -15.61
C PRO A 77 -12.86 15.07 -15.84
N ARG A 78 -11.61 14.61 -15.72
CA ARG A 78 -11.18 13.22 -15.91
C ARG A 78 -10.92 12.48 -14.58
N GLY A 79 -11.21 13.12 -13.44
CA GLY A 79 -10.94 12.57 -12.11
C GLY A 79 -11.80 11.37 -11.73
N GLY A 80 -12.97 11.23 -12.37
CA GLY A 80 -13.92 10.17 -12.10
C GLY A 80 -15.00 10.61 -11.12
N LYS A 81 -15.68 9.63 -10.51
CA LYS A 81 -16.67 9.86 -9.44
C LYS A 81 -16.12 9.26 -8.15
N ILE A 82 -16.36 9.95 -7.04
CA ILE A 82 -16.06 9.39 -5.71
C ILE A 82 -17.00 8.21 -5.50
N ILE A 83 -16.43 7.06 -5.15
CA ILE A 83 -17.18 5.83 -4.85
C ILE A 83 -17.64 5.86 -3.38
N ASP A 84 -18.76 5.20 -3.10
CA ASP A 84 -19.43 5.30 -1.79
C ASP A 84 -18.53 4.89 -0.62
N VAL A 85 -17.67 3.88 -0.81
CA VAL A 85 -16.73 3.40 0.23
C VAL A 85 -15.71 4.46 0.68
N LEU A 86 -15.44 5.49 -0.15
CA LEU A 86 -14.56 6.60 0.21
C LEU A 86 -15.30 7.73 0.96
N ASN A 87 -16.63 7.73 0.98
CA ASN A 87 -17.45 8.69 1.71
C ASN A 87 -18.26 7.98 2.80
N PRO A 88 -17.60 7.43 3.84
CA PRO A 88 -18.34 6.76 4.89
C PRO A 88 -19.24 7.75 5.63
N THR A 89 -20.52 7.41 5.71
CA THR A 89 -21.53 8.09 6.51
C THR A 89 -21.89 7.23 7.71
N GLU A 90 -22.14 7.86 8.84
CA GLU A 90 -22.76 7.27 10.02
C GLU A 90 -24.22 6.84 9.70
N GLU A 91 -24.85 6.08 10.60
CA GLU A 91 -26.24 5.60 10.44
C GLU A 91 -27.27 6.74 10.29
N ASP A 92 -26.94 7.93 10.81
CA ASP A 92 -27.76 9.14 10.70
C ASP A 92 -27.50 9.94 9.40
N GLY A 93 -26.65 9.44 8.50
CA GLY A 93 -26.29 10.08 7.24
C GLY A 93 -25.23 11.18 7.36
N THR A 94 -24.67 11.42 8.54
CA THR A 94 -23.57 12.37 8.73
C THR A 94 -22.21 11.79 8.36
N PRO A 95 -21.18 12.58 8.00
CA PRO A 95 -19.85 12.05 7.71
C PRO A 95 -19.22 11.34 8.93
N ALA A 96 -18.49 10.25 8.69
CA ALA A 96 -17.83 9.47 9.74
C ALA A 96 -16.98 10.34 10.67
N LYS A 97 -17.22 10.23 11.99
CA LYS A 97 -16.52 11.03 13.02
C LYS A 97 -15.10 10.54 13.28
N LYS A 98 -14.85 9.24 13.08
CA LYS A 98 -13.51 8.64 13.26
C LYS A 98 -12.57 9.20 12.18
N PRO A 99 -11.36 9.67 12.49
CA PRO A 99 -10.40 10.08 11.48
C PRO A 99 -9.90 8.88 10.67
N ALA A 100 -9.58 9.08 9.38
CA ALA A 100 -9.10 8.00 8.51
C ALA A 100 -7.69 7.50 8.86
N VAL A 101 -6.91 8.34 9.54
CA VAL A 101 -5.62 8.00 10.12
C VAL A 101 -5.69 8.34 11.59
N PHE A 102 -5.39 7.38 12.46
CA PHE A 102 -5.42 7.57 13.91
C PHE A 102 -4.16 7.02 14.56
N ARG A 103 -3.78 7.60 15.70
CA ARG A 103 -2.61 7.15 16.46
C ARG A 103 -2.95 5.89 17.25
N ASP A 104 -2.13 4.85 17.12
CA ASP A 104 -2.28 3.66 17.96
C ASP A 104 -1.92 3.99 19.41
N ILE A 105 -2.87 3.82 20.33
CA ILE A 105 -2.65 3.99 21.77
C ILE A 105 -1.76 2.85 22.33
N ILE A 106 -1.46 1.82 21.53
CA ILE A 106 -0.79 0.58 21.97
C ILE A 106 0.73 0.76 22.16
N HIS A 107 1.33 1.89 21.74
CA HIS A 107 2.77 2.11 21.97
C HIS A 107 3.03 2.69 23.37
N ASP A 108 3.52 1.83 24.27
CA ASP A 108 3.98 2.13 25.65
C ASP A 108 5.27 2.99 25.69
N SER A 109 5.46 3.88 24.72
CA SER A 109 6.60 4.78 24.64
C SER A 109 6.29 6.09 25.37
N PRO A 110 7.19 6.57 26.25
CA PRO A 110 7.01 7.83 26.95
C PRO A 110 7.16 8.98 25.94
N ASN A 111 6.03 9.43 25.38
CA ASN A 111 5.93 10.48 24.36
C ASN A 111 6.72 10.23 23.06
N PRO A 112 6.13 9.51 22.08
CA PRO A 112 6.60 9.60 20.69
C PRO A 112 6.42 11.04 20.20
N ASP A 113 7.44 11.59 19.52
CA ASP A 113 7.43 12.94 18.96
C ASP A 113 6.11 13.23 18.23
N PRO A 114 5.50 14.41 18.46
CA PRO A 114 4.29 14.78 17.73
C PRO A 114 4.55 14.65 16.23
N GLU A 115 3.59 14.09 15.48
CA GLU A 115 3.70 14.17 14.03
C GLU A 115 3.63 15.63 13.62
N PRO A 116 4.46 16.06 12.64
CA PRO A 116 4.36 17.40 12.12
C PRO A 116 2.98 17.59 11.49
N GLU A 117 2.29 18.67 11.85
CA GLU A 117 1.08 19.08 11.15
C GLU A 117 1.48 19.45 9.70
N PRO A 118 0.92 18.77 8.68
CA PRO A 118 1.27 19.04 7.30
C PRO A 118 0.83 20.45 6.90
N ALA A 119 1.66 21.12 6.11
CA ALA A 119 1.24 22.34 5.43
C ALA A 119 -0.04 22.08 4.60
N ASP A 120 -0.85 23.11 4.37
CA ASP A 120 -2.13 22.98 3.67
C ASP A 120 -2.02 22.30 2.30
N GLU A 121 -0.89 22.46 1.62
CA GLU A 121 -0.57 21.86 0.32
C GLU A 121 -0.17 20.38 0.39
N LEU A 122 0.16 19.86 1.58
CA LEU A 122 0.60 18.49 1.82
C LEU A 122 -0.46 17.64 2.54
N LYS A 123 -1.57 18.25 2.98
CA LYS A 123 -2.59 17.59 3.80
C LYS A 123 -3.26 16.38 3.14
N ASN A 124 -3.34 16.38 1.81
CA ASN A 124 -3.91 15.29 1.03
C ASN A 124 -2.88 14.21 0.65
N ILE A 125 -1.68 14.23 1.25
CA ILE A 125 -0.64 13.22 1.03
C ILE A 125 -0.51 12.36 2.30
N VAL A 126 -0.48 11.04 2.15
CA VAL A 126 -0.18 10.09 3.24
C VAL A 126 0.96 9.20 2.80
N TYR A 127 2.06 9.18 3.54
CA TYR A 127 3.14 8.22 3.28
C TYR A 127 2.89 6.92 4.06
N LEU A 128 2.72 5.81 3.33
CA LEU A 128 2.54 4.49 3.92
C LEU A 128 3.89 3.91 4.36
N SER A 129 4.00 3.59 5.65
CA SER A 129 5.21 3.02 6.25
C SER A 129 4.86 2.12 7.43
N SER A 130 5.45 0.92 7.49
CA SER A 130 5.28 -0.01 8.61
C SER A 130 5.76 0.53 9.95
N ASP A 131 6.68 1.50 9.93
CA ASP A 131 7.24 2.14 11.12
C ASP A 131 6.37 3.31 11.65
N SER A 132 5.23 3.60 11.01
CA SER A 132 4.35 4.66 11.48
C SER A 132 3.68 4.31 12.83
N VAL A 133 3.57 5.31 13.69
CA VAL A 133 2.79 5.23 14.94
C VAL A 133 1.29 5.35 14.70
N ASN A 134 0.89 5.77 13.51
CA ASN A 134 -0.51 5.87 13.13
C ASN A 134 -0.95 4.69 12.27
N THR A 135 -2.20 4.32 12.41
CA THR A 135 -2.86 3.27 11.64
C THR A 135 -3.88 3.89 10.69
N LEU A 136 -3.91 3.34 9.47
CA LEU A 136 -4.86 3.69 8.43
C LEU A 136 -6.17 2.92 8.65
N ASP A 137 -7.21 3.64 9.04
CA ASP A 137 -8.57 3.12 9.23
C ASP A 137 -9.29 2.91 7.89
N ARG A 138 -9.13 3.84 6.95
CA ARG A 138 -9.80 3.82 5.65
C ARG A 138 -9.07 4.69 4.62
N LEU A 139 -9.39 4.49 3.35
CA LEU A 139 -8.95 5.40 2.30
C LEU A 139 -9.86 6.64 2.23
N GLU A 140 -9.26 7.79 1.93
CA GLU A 140 -9.91 9.09 1.81
C GLU A 140 -10.01 9.51 0.34
N PRO A 141 -11.08 10.22 -0.05
CA PRO A 141 -11.22 10.74 -1.39
C PRO A 141 -10.25 11.90 -1.62
N ASN A 142 -9.74 12.03 -2.84
CA ASN A 142 -8.78 13.07 -3.22
C ASN A 142 -7.47 13.06 -2.41
N THR A 143 -7.08 11.89 -1.90
CA THR A 143 -5.83 11.69 -1.13
C THR A 143 -4.86 10.83 -1.90
N SER A 144 -3.60 11.25 -1.94
CA SER A 144 -2.48 10.50 -2.52
C SER A 144 -1.78 9.67 -1.45
N TYR A 145 -1.82 8.35 -1.60
CA TYR A 145 -1.12 7.40 -0.74
C TYR A 145 0.22 7.01 -1.37
N VAL A 146 1.31 7.39 -0.72
CA VAL A 146 2.68 7.16 -1.20
C VAL A 146 3.19 5.82 -0.66
N ILE A 147 3.67 4.96 -1.54
CA ILE A 147 4.28 3.68 -1.20
C ILE A 147 5.77 3.77 -1.56
N GLY A 148 6.65 3.37 -0.65
CA GLY A 148 8.08 3.33 -0.93
C GLY A 148 8.42 2.33 -2.02
N GLY A 149 8.85 2.82 -3.20
CA GLY A 149 9.36 1.99 -4.30
C GLY A 149 10.77 1.47 -3.99
N LEU A 150 10.88 0.60 -3.00
CA LEU A 150 12.14 0.06 -2.49
C LEU A 150 12.01 -1.44 -2.24
N VAL A 151 12.97 -2.21 -2.77
CA VAL A 151 13.14 -3.63 -2.46
C VAL A 151 14.46 -3.78 -1.70
N ASP A 152 14.40 -3.85 -0.38
CA ASP A 152 15.58 -3.89 0.49
C ASP A 152 15.53 -5.01 1.54
N ARG A 153 14.46 -5.82 1.53
CA ARG A 153 14.16 -6.83 2.56
C ARG A 153 14.08 -6.22 3.98
N ASN A 154 13.66 -4.97 4.09
CA ASN A 154 13.60 -4.16 5.31
C ASN A 154 14.97 -3.96 5.98
N ARG A 155 16.02 -3.79 5.17
CA ARG A 155 17.36 -3.43 5.62
C ARG A 155 17.42 -1.98 6.09
N GLU A 156 16.71 -1.08 5.41
CA GLU A 156 16.67 0.37 5.65
C GLU A 156 15.50 0.76 6.57
N LYS A 157 15.51 0.25 7.81
CA LYS A 157 14.42 0.48 8.78
C LYS A 157 14.13 1.97 8.98
N GLY A 158 12.85 2.34 8.95
CA GLY A 158 12.39 3.71 9.16
C GLY A 158 12.73 4.70 8.05
N LEU A 159 13.33 4.30 6.92
CA LEU A 159 13.74 5.22 5.85
C LEU A 159 12.54 6.01 5.30
N CYS A 160 11.47 5.32 4.92
CA CYS A 160 10.26 5.93 4.39
C CYS A 160 9.60 6.86 5.42
N HIS A 161 9.49 6.40 6.67
CA HIS A 161 8.91 7.18 7.76
C HIS A 161 9.69 8.46 8.05
N ARG A 162 11.03 8.38 8.17
CA ARG A 162 11.89 9.56 8.39
C ARG A 162 11.77 10.56 7.25
N ARG A 163 11.85 10.09 6.00
CA ARG A 163 11.73 10.93 4.80
C ARG A 163 10.41 11.71 4.78
N ALA A 164 9.30 11.07 5.10
CA ALA A 164 7.99 11.74 5.15
C ALA A 164 7.94 12.77 6.28
N ARG A 165 8.43 12.44 7.48
CA ARG A 165 8.44 13.35 8.64
C ARG A 165 9.32 14.59 8.42
N GLU A 166 10.48 14.43 7.80
CA GLU A 166 11.37 15.56 7.45
C GLU A 166 10.70 16.56 6.49
N MET A 167 9.76 16.07 5.67
CA MET A 167 8.96 16.89 4.75
C MET A 167 7.64 17.38 5.35
N GLY A 168 7.36 17.08 6.63
CA GLY A 168 6.10 17.46 7.28
C GLY A 168 4.88 16.67 6.78
N ILE A 169 5.07 15.48 6.21
CA ILE A 169 3.99 14.70 5.61
C ILE A 169 3.50 13.64 6.60
N ARG A 170 2.16 13.56 6.77
CA ARG A 170 1.53 12.56 7.64
C ARG A 170 1.86 11.15 7.20
N THR A 171 2.07 10.26 8.16
CA THR A 171 2.38 8.85 7.89
C THR A 171 1.30 7.94 8.45
N ALA A 172 1.14 6.76 7.84
CA ALA A 172 0.27 5.72 8.37
C ALA A 172 0.83 4.33 8.02
N LYS A 173 0.55 3.33 8.85
CA LYS A 173 0.74 1.92 8.52
C LYS A 173 -0.60 1.27 8.20
N LEU A 174 -0.57 0.18 7.44
CA LEU A 174 -1.75 -0.66 7.23
C LEU A 174 -2.11 -1.39 8.54
N PRO A 175 -3.40 -1.62 8.84
CA PRO A 175 -3.87 -2.23 10.08
C PRO A 175 -3.64 -3.76 10.15
N ILE A 176 -2.58 -4.27 9.53
CA ILE A 176 -2.33 -5.71 9.35
C ILE A 176 -2.31 -6.46 10.70
N GLY A 177 -1.72 -5.86 11.74
CA GLY A 177 -1.57 -6.50 13.05
C GLY A 177 -2.88 -6.69 13.84
N GLU A 178 -3.94 -5.97 13.44
CA GLU A 178 -5.28 -6.10 14.01
C GLU A 178 -5.98 -7.35 13.46
N TYR A 179 -5.78 -7.64 12.17
CA TYR A 179 -6.48 -8.72 11.47
C TYR A 179 -5.69 -10.01 11.35
N MET A 180 -4.35 -9.95 11.44
CA MET A 180 -3.47 -11.08 11.10
C MET A 180 -2.50 -11.40 12.24
N ASN A 181 -2.45 -12.68 12.64
CA ASN A 181 -1.39 -13.21 13.51
C ASN A 181 -0.18 -13.62 12.66
N LEU A 182 0.67 -12.66 12.32
CA LEU A 182 1.90 -12.94 11.58
C LEU A 182 3.03 -13.28 12.56
N SER A 183 3.60 -14.49 12.46
CA SER A 183 4.90 -14.83 13.08
C SER A 183 6.08 -14.10 12.44
N SER A 184 5.87 -13.56 11.23
CA SER A 184 6.88 -12.89 10.41
C SER A 184 6.73 -11.36 10.40
N ARG A 185 7.63 -10.68 9.67
CA ARG A 185 7.72 -9.21 9.60
C ARG A 185 6.46 -8.61 8.95
N ARG A 186 5.96 -7.50 9.50
CA ARG A 186 4.81 -6.73 9.00
C ARG A 186 5.14 -5.82 7.80
N VAL A 187 6.21 -6.11 7.07
CA VAL A 187 6.65 -5.32 5.90
C VAL A 187 6.26 -6.06 4.64
N LEU A 188 5.47 -5.41 3.79
CA LEU A 188 4.94 -5.97 2.55
C LEU A 188 5.71 -5.44 1.33
N ALA A 189 5.74 -6.23 0.25
CA ALA A 189 6.24 -5.78 -1.05
C ALA A 189 5.34 -4.68 -1.64
N THR A 190 5.90 -3.86 -2.53
CA THR A 190 5.23 -2.69 -3.13
C THR A 190 3.93 -3.10 -3.82
N ASN A 191 3.99 -4.15 -4.65
CA ASN A 191 2.83 -4.66 -5.36
C ASN A 191 1.74 -5.19 -4.41
N HIS A 192 2.11 -5.85 -3.30
CA HIS A 192 1.12 -6.34 -2.34
C HIS A 192 0.38 -5.18 -1.67
N VAL A 193 1.07 -4.08 -1.34
CA VAL A 193 0.41 -2.88 -0.79
C VAL A 193 -0.57 -2.30 -1.81
N VAL A 194 -0.17 -2.17 -3.08
CA VAL A 194 -1.07 -1.72 -4.16
C VAL A 194 -2.28 -2.64 -4.28
N GLU A 195 -2.07 -3.96 -4.35
CA GLU A 195 -3.14 -4.94 -4.51
C GLU A 195 -4.12 -4.93 -3.32
N ILE A 196 -3.62 -4.80 -2.09
CA ILE A 196 -4.45 -4.66 -0.87
C ILE A 196 -5.30 -3.40 -0.96
N MET A 197 -4.71 -2.26 -1.35
CA MET A 197 -5.46 -1.00 -1.47
C MET A 197 -6.55 -1.08 -2.54
N LEU A 198 -6.25 -1.72 -3.69
CA LEU A 198 -7.24 -1.93 -4.75
C LEU A 198 -8.40 -2.83 -4.26
N ASN A 199 -8.10 -3.90 -3.53
CA ASN A 199 -9.13 -4.75 -2.95
C ASN A 199 -9.96 -4.01 -1.88
N TRP A 200 -9.33 -3.17 -1.07
CA TRP A 200 -10.05 -2.33 -0.11
C TRP A 200 -11.02 -1.37 -0.81
N LEU A 201 -10.65 -0.78 -1.95
CA LEU A 201 -11.57 0.05 -2.74
C LEU A 201 -12.79 -0.74 -3.24
N GLU A 202 -12.66 -2.06 -3.43
CA GLU A 202 -13.77 -2.92 -3.87
C GLU A 202 -14.69 -3.34 -2.72
N THR A 203 -14.13 -3.63 -1.54
CA THR A 203 -14.85 -4.28 -0.43
C THR A 203 -15.12 -3.37 0.75
N GLY A 204 -14.33 -2.31 0.93
CA GLY A 204 -14.31 -1.50 2.16
C GLY A 204 -13.77 -2.23 3.39
N SER A 205 -13.22 -3.44 3.23
CA SER A 205 -12.81 -4.31 4.33
C SER A 205 -11.34 -4.65 4.27
N TRP A 206 -10.57 -4.20 5.28
CA TRP A 206 -9.16 -4.56 5.41
C TRP A 206 -8.96 -6.07 5.60
N ALA A 207 -9.85 -6.73 6.36
CA ALA A 207 -9.77 -8.18 6.59
C ALA A 207 -9.86 -8.96 5.26
N GLU A 208 -10.84 -8.62 4.41
CA GLU A 208 -10.98 -9.25 3.10
C GLU A 208 -9.80 -8.93 2.17
N ALA A 209 -9.35 -7.67 2.17
CA ALA A 209 -8.20 -7.25 1.38
C ALA A 209 -6.92 -8.01 1.79
N PHE A 210 -6.68 -8.21 3.09
CA PHE A 210 -5.53 -8.98 3.55
C PHE A 210 -5.65 -10.47 3.22
N LEU A 211 -6.82 -11.08 3.43
CA LEU A 211 -7.02 -12.52 3.17
C LEU A 211 -6.87 -12.90 1.71
N LYS A 212 -7.23 -11.99 0.79
CA LYS A 212 -7.08 -12.23 -0.66
C LYS A 212 -5.61 -12.22 -1.10
N ILE A 213 -4.75 -11.46 -0.41
CA ILE A 213 -3.34 -11.23 -0.82
C ILE A 213 -2.35 -12.05 0.02
N ILE A 214 -2.65 -12.28 1.30
CA ILE A 214 -1.79 -13.01 2.24
C ILE A 214 -2.41 -14.40 2.46
N PRO A 215 -1.83 -15.50 1.92
CA PRO A 215 -2.44 -16.82 1.96
C PRO A 215 -2.57 -17.38 3.36
N LYS A 216 -3.61 -18.20 3.52
CA LYS A 216 -3.90 -18.97 4.74
C LYS A 216 -2.70 -19.78 5.25
N ARG A 217 -1.85 -20.31 4.35
CA ARG A 217 -0.67 -21.12 4.71
C ARG A 217 0.48 -20.33 5.36
N LYS A 218 0.50 -19.00 5.26
CA LYS A 218 1.46 -18.13 5.98
C LYS A 218 0.90 -17.63 7.32
N GLU A 219 0.06 -18.44 7.97
CA GLU A 219 -0.53 -18.22 9.30
C GLU A 219 -1.57 -17.09 9.39
N ALA A 220 -2.34 -16.85 8.32
CA ALA A 220 -3.51 -15.97 8.36
C ALA A 220 -4.67 -16.59 9.16
N LYS A 221 -4.55 -16.64 10.49
CA LYS A 221 -5.71 -16.79 11.37
C LYS A 221 -6.22 -15.39 11.70
N LEU A 222 -7.43 -15.07 11.22
CA LEU A 222 -8.17 -13.90 11.68
C LEU A 222 -8.25 -13.95 13.21
N LYS A 223 -7.99 -12.82 13.87
CA LYS A 223 -8.32 -12.70 15.30
C LYS A 223 -9.84 -12.63 15.42
N GLU A 224 -10.44 -13.48 16.27
CA GLU A 224 -11.84 -13.33 16.68
C GLU A 224 -11.99 -12.04 17.50
N GLU A 225 -12.86 -11.15 17.02
CA GLU A 225 -13.38 -9.90 17.62
C GLU A 225 -12.39 -8.98 18.36
N GLY A 226 -11.93 -7.94 17.66
CA GLY A 226 -11.64 -6.64 18.26
C GLY A 226 -12.84 -5.70 18.03
N ALA A 227 -13.63 -5.46 19.07
CA ALA A 227 -14.76 -4.54 19.04
C ALA A 227 -14.31 -3.11 18.65
N GLY A 228 -14.52 -2.77 17.39
CA GLY A 228 -14.52 -1.42 16.85
C GLY A 228 -15.58 -1.38 15.76
N SER A 229 -16.78 -0.92 16.12
CA SER A 229 -18.03 -1.02 15.36
C SER A 229 -17.87 -0.93 13.84
N ALA A 230 -18.20 -2.04 13.19
CA ALA A 230 -18.71 -2.05 11.82
C ALA A 230 -20.22 -2.25 11.90
N SER A 231 -21.01 -1.22 11.58
CA SER A 231 -22.35 -1.45 11.04
C SER A 231 -22.27 -1.35 9.52
N GLY A 232 -22.68 -2.43 8.84
CA GLY A 232 -22.73 -2.43 7.38
C GLY A 232 -22.63 -3.78 6.66
N THR A 233 -23.06 -4.90 7.26
CA THR A 233 -23.35 -6.12 6.47
C THR A 233 -24.79 -6.07 5.95
N PRO A 234 -25.04 -6.37 4.67
CA PRO A 234 -26.27 -7.04 4.31
C PRO A 234 -25.99 -8.39 3.64
N GLY A 235 -26.38 -9.44 4.37
CA GLY A 235 -27.07 -10.63 3.85
C GLY A 235 -26.42 -11.43 2.71
N ALA A 236 -25.67 -12.46 3.09
CA ALA A 236 -25.44 -13.61 2.22
C ALA A 236 -26.71 -14.50 2.16
N GLN A 237 -27.16 -14.82 0.95
CA GLN A 237 -27.81 -16.09 0.64
C GLN A 237 -27.02 -16.73 -0.51
N GLY A 238 -26.57 -17.95 -0.28
CA GLY A 238 -25.57 -18.63 -1.09
C GLY A 238 -26.13 -19.38 -2.30
N GLU A 239 -25.21 -19.95 -3.07
CA GLU A 239 -25.11 -21.38 -3.40
C GLU A 239 -23.81 -21.57 -4.21
N GLY A 240 -23.17 -22.72 -4.03
CA GLY A 240 -21.75 -22.92 -4.31
C GLY A 240 -21.39 -23.27 -5.75
N GLU A 241 -20.09 -23.34 -5.99
CA GLU A 241 -19.41 -24.48 -6.61
C GLU A 241 -17.90 -24.27 -6.40
N GLY A 242 -17.22 -25.32 -5.95
CA GLY A 242 -15.79 -25.30 -5.69
C GLY A 242 -15.04 -25.36 -7.01
N ASP A 243 -14.09 -24.46 -7.19
CA ASP A 243 -13.00 -24.63 -8.14
C ASP A 243 -11.71 -24.34 -7.38
N ASP A 244 -10.96 -25.40 -7.10
CA ASP A 244 -9.64 -25.35 -6.49
C ASP A 244 -8.67 -24.73 -7.49
N ILE A 245 -8.52 -23.40 -7.47
CA ILE A 245 -7.42 -22.72 -8.13
C ILE A 245 -6.23 -22.76 -7.15
N GLU A 246 -5.38 -23.76 -7.31
CA GLU A 246 -4.02 -23.74 -6.76
C GLU A 246 -3.28 -22.53 -7.31
N ASP A 247 -3.19 -21.52 -6.46
CA ASP A 247 -2.57 -20.26 -6.81
C ASP A 247 -1.14 -20.19 -6.28
N SER A 248 -0.20 -20.48 -7.18
CA SER A 248 1.26 -20.46 -6.96
C SER A 248 1.86 -19.05 -6.84
N ARG A 249 1.05 -17.99 -6.70
CA ARG A 249 1.46 -16.56 -6.78
C ARG A 249 2.46 -16.07 -5.73
N LEU A 250 2.95 -16.91 -4.82
CA LEU A 250 3.81 -16.50 -3.70
C LEU A 250 5.06 -17.36 -3.46
N ASP A 251 5.38 -18.29 -4.36
CA ASP A 251 6.53 -19.18 -4.22
C ASP A 251 7.79 -18.73 -5.00
N GLU A 252 7.76 -17.58 -5.69
CA GLU A 252 8.94 -17.08 -6.43
C GLU A 252 9.93 -16.22 -5.61
N GLU A 253 9.84 -16.19 -4.27
CA GLU A 253 10.84 -15.51 -3.43
C GLU A 253 11.59 -16.48 -2.49
N ASN A 254 11.89 -17.69 -2.95
CA ASN A 254 12.77 -18.61 -2.23
C ASN A 254 13.99 -19.02 -3.07
N ASP A 255 14.83 -18.05 -3.44
CA ASP A 255 16.22 -18.33 -3.82
C ASP A 255 17.09 -18.40 -2.56
N GLU A 256 17.26 -19.65 -2.15
CA GLU A 256 18.31 -20.30 -1.35
C GLU A 256 19.26 -19.43 -0.49
N ASP A 257 19.23 -19.73 0.80
CA ASP A 257 20.28 -19.45 1.79
C ASP A 257 21.64 -19.97 1.31
N VAL A 258 22.60 -19.06 1.11
CA VAL A 258 24.02 -19.37 1.28
C VAL A 258 24.57 -18.40 2.33
N ASP A 259 24.61 -18.90 3.55
CA ASP A 259 25.24 -18.32 4.72
C ASP A 259 26.77 -18.35 4.51
N GLU A 260 27.34 -17.35 3.82
CA GLU A 260 28.80 -17.16 3.78
C GLU A 260 29.27 -16.61 5.14
N LYS A 261 29.48 -17.53 6.08
CA LYS A 261 30.40 -17.32 7.19
C LYS A 261 31.81 -17.13 6.61
N GLN A 262 32.26 -15.88 6.54
CA GLN A 262 33.69 -15.60 6.47
C GLN A 262 34.34 -16.06 7.78
N THR A 263 34.88 -17.28 7.76
CA THR A 263 35.94 -17.69 8.68
C THR A 263 37.17 -16.86 8.37
N ILE A 264 37.47 -15.93 9.28
CA ILE A 264 38.79 -15.35 9.49
C ILE A 264 39.70 -16.50 9.91
N THR A 265 40.79 -16.71 9.18
CA THR A 265 41.99 -17.40 9.69
C THR A 265 43.21 -16.57 9.34
N GLU A 266 44.12 -16.56 10.31
CA GLU A 266 45.34 -15.77 10.50
C GLU A 266 46.32 -15.73 9.31
#